data_AF-A0A9Q6NAL7-F1
#
_entry.id   AF-A0A9Q6NAL7-F1
#
_cell.length_a   1.000
_cell.length_b   1.000
_cell.length_c   1.000
_cell.angle_alpha   90.00
_cell.angle_beta   90.00
_cell.angle_gamma   90.00
#
_symmetry.space_group_name_H-M   'P 1'
#
loop_
_entity.id
_entity.type
_entity.pdbx_description
1 polymer ?
#
loop_
_entity_poly.entity_id
_entity_poly.type
_entity_poly.pdbx_seq_one_letter_code
_entity_poly.pdbx_strand_id
1 'polypeptide(L)' 'MDYFIIIVTTIAGLYFHWWLYVRIKRWVDRDLALSLAGTDEQKKQFMLQQLAEAQRQKVKRRDLPQWLEAAAAGYPGD' A
#
# COMPACT_ATOMS: atom_id res chain seq x y z
N MET A 1 -31.15 -7.35 26.44
CA MET A 1 -29.72 -7.71 26.44
C MET A 1 -29.32 -8.29 25.07
N ASP A 2 -29.91 -7.78 23.99
CA ASP A 2 -29.91 -8.45 22.68
C ASP A 2 -29.16 -7.63 21.61
N TYR A 3 -28.97 -6.33 21.87
CA TYR A 3 -28.21 -5.43 21.02
C TYR A 3 -26.70 -5.68 21.06
N PHE A 4 -26.20 -6.28 22.13
CA PHE A 4 -24.76 -6.50 22.31
C PHE A 4 -24.22 -7.51 21.28
N ILE A 5 -24.95 -8.58 21.01
CA ILE A 5 -24.56 -9.61 20.03
C ILE A 5 -24.58 -9.04 18.61
N ILE A 6 -25.60 -8.22 18.30
CA ILE A 6 -25.73 -7.56 16.98
C ILE A 6 -24.55 -6.61 16.78
N ILE A 7 -24.26 -5.74 17.76
CA ILE A 7 -23.14 -4.80 17.70
C ILE A 7 -21.80 -5.54 17.55
N VAL A 8 -21.56 -6.58 18.37
CA VAL A 8 -20.33 -7.37 18.32
C VAL A 8 -20.17 -8.09 16.97
N THR A 9 -21.25 -8.64 16.42
CA THR A 9 -21.22 -9.37 15.13
C THR A 9 -20.97 -8.44 13.96
N THR A 10 -21.64 -7.28 13.94
CA THR A 10 -21.44 -6.26 12.89
C THR A 10 -20.03 -5.69 12.95
N ILE A 11 -19.52 -5.37 14.14
CA ILE A 11 -18.14 -4.90 14.31
C ILE A 11 -17.15 -6.01 13.93
N ALA A 12 -17.38 -7.26 14.30
CA ALA A 12 -16.52 -8.38 13.92
C ALA A 12 -16.43 -8.53 12.40
N GLY A 13 -17.54 -8.44 11.68
CA GLY A 13 -17.55 -8.48 10.21
C GLY A 13 -16.78 -7.32 9.57
N LEU A 14 -16.95 -6.12 10.09
CA LEU A 14 -16.23 -4.93 9.61
C LEU A 14 -14.73 -5.00 9.92
N TYR A 15 -14.39 -5.48 11.11
CA TYR A 15 -13.03 -5.65 11.58
C TYR A 15 -12.31 -6.75 10.80
N PHE A 16 -13.00 -7.83 10.45
CA PHE A 16 -12.46 -8.92 9.64
C PHE A 16 -12.08 -8.44 8.23
N HIS A 17 -12.92 -7.60 7.62
CA HIS A 17 -12.61 -7.00 6.31
C HIS A 17 -11.42 -6.05 6.39
N TRP A 18 -11.36 -5.20 7.41
CA TRP A 18 -10.22 -4.31 7.63
C TRP A 18 -8.94 -5.10 7.87
N TRP A 19 -9.01 -6.17 8.67
CA TRP A 19 -7.88 -7.02 8.98
C TRP A 19 -7.36 -7.79 7.76
N LEU A 20 -8.24 -8.39 6.94
CA LEU A 20 -7.87 -9.02 5.68
C LEU A 20 -7.25 -8.00 4.71
N TYR A 21 -7.81 -6.80 4.63
CA TYR A 21 -7.28 -5.72 3.80
C TYR A 21 -5.86 -5.33 4.23
N VAL A 22 -5.61 -5.17 5.54
CA VAL A 22 -4.26 -4.86 6.07
C VAL A 22 -3.30 -6.03 5.89
N ARG A 23 -3.75 -7.27 6.08
CA ARG A 23 -2.94 -8.48 5.88
C ARG A 23 -2.51 -8.63 4.44
N ILE A 24 -3.46 -8.63 3.49
CA ILE A 24 -3.15 -8.74 2.06
C ILE A 24 -2.25 -7.57 1.64
N LYS A 25 -2.53 -6.34 2.11
CA LYS A 25 -1.68 -5.18 1.82
C LYS A 25 -0.26 -5.32 2.38
N ARG A 26 -0.08 -5.86 3.60
CA ARG A 26 1.25 -6.11 4.19
C ARG A 26 2.02 -7.21 3.47
N TRP A 27 1.31 -8.16 2.84
CA TRP A 27 1.91 -9.16 1.96
C TRP A 27 2.29 -8.56 0.60
N VAL A 28 1.41 -7.77 -0.02
CA VAL A 28 1.68 -7.09 -1.30
C VAL A 28 2.83 -6.11 -1.20
N ASP A 29 2.93 -5.30 -0.14
CA ASP A 29 4.07 -4.38 0.06
C ASP A 29 5.40 -5.14 0.18
N ARG A 30 5.37 -6.29 0.85
CA ARG A 30 6.54 -7.17 0.98
C ARG A 30 6.88 -7.87 -0.33
N ASP A 31 5.89 -8.28 -1.10
CA ASP A 31 6.05 -8.90 -2.42
C ASP A 31 6.49 -7.88 -3.49
N LEU A 32 5.95 -6.65 -3.43
CA LEU A 32 6.34 -5.51 -4.26
C LEU A 32 7.79 -5.14 -3.98
N ALA A 33 8.19 -5.04 -2.70
CA ALA A 33 9.58 -4.79 -2.32
C ALA A 33 10.52 -5.94 -2.73
N LEU A 34 10.06 -7.19 -2.68
CA LEU A 34 10.85 -8.36 -3.10
C LEU A 34 11.01 -8.43 -4.63
N SER A 35 9.95 -8.12 -5.38
CA SER A 35 9.94 -8.07 -6.86
C SER A 35 10.73 -6.87 -7.40
N LEU A 36 10.69 -5.72 -6.70
CA LEU A 36 11.52 -4.55 -7.03
C LEU A 36 13.01 -4.77 -6.74
N ALA A 37 13.34 -5.59 -5.75
CA ALA A 37 14.72 -5.90 -5.39
C ALA A 37 15.44 -6.81 -6.39
N GLY A 38 14.74 -7.31 -7.41
CA GLY A 38 15.24 -8.32 -8.34
C GLY A 38 16.13 -7.84 -9.49
N THR A 39 16.12 -6.55 -9.91
CA THR A 39 16.83 -6.19 -11.17
C THR A 39 17.45 -4.77 -11.27
N ASP A 40 16.99 -3.71 -10.60
CA ASP A 40 17.51 -2.35 -10.88
C ASP A 40 17.61 -1.44 -9.64
N GLU A 41 18.79 -1.41 -9.02
CA GLU A 41 19.08 -0.60 -7.82
C GLU A 41 18.86 0.92 -8.07
N GLN A 42 19.14 1.41 -9.29
CA GLN A 42 18.93 2.83 -9.66
C GLN A 42 17.45 3.20 -9.73
N LYS A 43 16.62 2.35 -10.36
CA LYS A 43 15.17 2.56 -10.47
C LYS A 43 14.49 2.46 -9.12
N LYS A 44 15.00 1.58 -8.25
CA LYS A 44 14.60 1.45 -6.84
C LYS A 44 14.91 2.70 -6.01
N GLN A 45 16.10 3.28 -6.17
CA GLN A 45 16.43 4.54 -5.49
C GLN A 45 15.51 5.68 -5.95
N PHE A 46 15.22 5.78 -7.25
CA PHE A 46 14.28 6.76 -7.78
C PHE A 46 12.87 6.57 -7.23
N MET A 47 12.36 5.33 -7.20
CA MET A 47 11.06 5.02 -6.62
C MET A 47 11.00 5.28 -5.10
N LEU A 48 12.09 5.04 -4.37
CA LEU A 48 12.19 5.34 -2.94
C LEU A 48 12.17 6.86 -2.67
N GLN A 49 12.83 7.66 -3.51
CA GLN A 49 12.77 9.12 -3.42
C GLN A 49 11.36 9.63 -3.68
N GLN A 50 10.72 9.14 -4.75
CA GLN A 50 9.33 9.43 -5.05
C GLN A 50 8.42 9.00 -3.88
N LEU A 51 8.63 7.83 -3.27
CA LEU A 51 7.87 7.38 -2.10
C LEU A 51 8.04 8.32 -0.89
N ALA A 52 9.24 8.87 -0.68
CA ALA A 52 9.51 9.86 0.36
C ALA A 52 8.79 11.19 0.07
N GLU A 53 8.72 11.62 -1.19
CA GLU A 53 7.95 12.78 -1.62
C GLU A 53 6.44 12.58 -1.47
N ALA A 54 5.92 11.40 -1.80
CA ALA A 54 4.52 11.05 -1.56
C ALA A 54 4.17 11.04 -0.07
N GLN A 55 5.09 10.58 0.80
CA GLN A 55 4.91 10.68 2.25
C GLN A 55 4.91 12.13 2.73
N ARG A 56 5.83 12.98 2.24
CA ARG A 56 5.84 14.41 2.55
C ARG A 56 4.56 15.11 2.11
N GLN A 57 4.00 14.70 0.97
CA GLN A 57 2.73 15.21 0.45
C GLN A 57 1.48 14.58 1.10
N LYS A 58 1.64 13.67 2.08
CA LYS A 58 0.55 12.93 2.73
C LYS A 58 -0.38 12.23 1.73
N VAL A 59 0.17 11.72 0.63
CA VAL A 59 -0.60 10.94 -0.35
C VAL A 59 -1.22 9.73 0.36
N LYS A 60 -2.53 9.55 0.19
CA LYS A 60 -3.25 8.44 0.82
C LYS A 60 -2.57 7.14 0.41
N ARG A 61 -2.29 6.27 1.39
CA ARG A 61 -1.64 4.96 1.17
C ARG A 61 -2.44 3.97 0.29
N ARG A 62 -3.58 4.37 -0.24
CA ARG A 62 -4.35 3.66 -1.27
C ARG A 62 -3.95 4.07 -2.68
N ASP A 63 -3.54 5.33 -2.83
CA ASP A 63 -3.09 5.95 -4.07
C ASP A 63 -1.57 5.85 -4.23
N LEU A 64 -0.83 5.51 -3.18
CA LEU A 64 0.62 5.28 -3.23
C LEU A 64 1.07 4.34 -4.36
N PRO A 65 0.44 3.17 -4.63
CA PRO A 65 0.81 2.33 -5.79
C PRO A 65 0.57 3.03 -7.12
N GLN A 66 -0.60 3.65 -7.31
CA GLN A 66 -0.95 4.37 -8.54
C GLN A 66 -0.05 5.60 -8.76
N TRP A 67 0.35 6.28 -7.68
CA TRP A 67 1.26 7.41 -7.70
C TRP A 67 2.69 6.96 -8.02
N LEU A 68 3.14 5.81 -7.51
CA LEU A 68 4.41 5.20 -7.91
C LEU A 68 4.40 4.75 -9.37
N GLU A 69 3.29 4.19 -9.86
CA GLU A 69 3.11 3.82 -11.27
C GLU A 69 3.17 5.06 -12.18
N ALA A 70 2.48 6.14 -11.81
CA ALA A 70 2.54 7.41 -12.54
C ALA A 70 3.94 8.04 -12.51
N ALA A 71 4.64 7.97 -11.36
CA ALA A 71 6.01 8.41 -11.21
C ALA A 71 6.99 7.58 -12.07
N ALA A 72 6.78 6.27 -12.16
CA ALA A 72 7.60 5.37 -12.96
C ALA A 72 7.34 5.56 -14.46
N ALA A 73 6.11 5.86 -14.86
CA ALA A 73 5.75 6.18 -16.26
C ALA A 73 6.35 7.51 -16.73
N GLY A 74 6.59 8.44 -15.80
CA GLY A 74 7.26 9.72 -16.07
C GLY A 74 8.79 9.70 -15.93
N TYR A 75 9.41 8.54 -15.66
CA TYR A 75 10.86 8.44 -15.53
C TYR A 75 11.52 8.64 -16.92
N PRO A 76 12.31 9.71 -17.13
CA PRO A 76 13.00 9.98 -18.38
C PRO A 76 14.28 9.13 -18.46
N GLY A 77 14.08 7.82 -18.56
CA GLY A 77 15.14 6.81 -18.64
C GLY A 77 15.08 5.99 -19.93
N ASP A 78 14.49 6.53 -20.99
CA ASP A 78 14.62 6.07 -22.38
C ASP A 78 14.95 7.29 -23.26
#